data_AF-A0A1S3XBR8-F1
#
_entry.id   AF-A0A1S3XBR8-F1
#
_cell.length_a   1.000
_cell.length_b   1.000
_cell.length_c   1.000
_cell.angle_alpha   90.00
_cell.angle_beta   90.00
_cell.angle_gamma   90.00
#
_symmetry.space_group_name_H-M   'P 1'
#
loop_
_entity.id
_entity.type
_entity.pdbx_description
1 polymer ?
#
loop_
_entity_poly.entity_id
_entity_poly.type
_entity_poly.pdbx_seq_one_letter_code
_entity_poly.pdbx_strand_id
1 'polypeptide(L)'
;MRFGRRGKLSPRYIGPYEILDRIRSVAYRLALPPRLSTVHPIFHGPMLRRYIHDDSHKVHPEDVELDENITYEEGLIVILDRQVRQLRSKKVDSVKVLWHNYPTEEATWESEVDMRRKYPQLFEMSGSCVGISVRLAESVVLD
;
A
#
# COMPACT_ATOMS: atom_id res chain seq x y z
N MET A 1 3.34 15.32 -10.56
CA MET A 1 2.20 14.39 -10.54
C MET A 1 2.48 13.37 -9.45
N ARG A 2 1.61 13.26 -8.43
CA ARG A 2 1.61 12.12 -7.51
C ARG A 2 0.41 11.29 -7.93
N PHE A 3 0.57 9.98 -8.01
CA PHE A 3 -0.55 9.08 -8.17
C PHE A 3 -1.15 8.84 -6.78
N GLY A 4 -2.47 8.68 -6.65
CA GLY A 4 -3.10 8.46 -5.35
C GLY A 4 -3.67 9.70 -4.64
N ARG A 5 -4.50 9.46 -3.61
CA ARG A 5 -4.96 10.49 -2.67
C ARG A 5 -3.78 11.08 -1.90
N ARG A 6 -3.87 12.35 -1.51
CA ARG A 6 -2.87 13.04 -0.69
C ARG A 6 -2.91 12.45 0.73
N GLY A 7 -1.94 11.60 1.05
CA GLY A 7 -1.78 10.97 2.37
C GLY A 7 -0.29 10.85 2.73
N LYS A 8 0.00 10.54 4.00
CA LYS A 8 1.38 10.41 4.50
C LYS A 8 2.15 9.27 3.83
N LEU A 9 1.44 8.29 3.26
CA LEU A 9 1.98 7.07 2.63
C LEU A 9 1.69 6.94 1.13
N SER A 10 1.16 7.98 0.45
CA SER A 10 0.80 7.81 -0.95
C SER A 10 2.03 7.50 -1.82
N PRO A 11 2.02 6.41 -2.61
CA PRO A 11 3.16 6.01 -3.39
C PRO A 11 3.49 7.10 -4.40
N ARG A 12 4.77 7.49 -4.46
CA ARG A 12 5.22 8.55 -5.36
C ARG A 12 5.23 8.07 -6.82
N TYR A 13 5.42 6.78 -7.03
CA TYR A 13 5.50 6.10 -8.32
C TYR A 13 4.64 4.84 -8.25
N ILE A 14 4.00 4.47 -9.37
CA ILE A 14 3.22 3.23 -9.48
C ILE A 14 3.94 2.34 -10.47
N GLY A 15 4.23 1.11 -10.05
CA GLY A 15 4.62 -0.02 -10.90
C GLY A 15 5.88 0.17 -11.76
N PRO A 16 6.65 -0.90 -11.99
CA PRO A 16 7.49 -0.95 -13.16
C PRO A 16 6.60 -1.12 -14.41
N TYR A 17 6.75 -0.25 -15.40
CA TYR A 17 6.14 -0.42 -16.72
C TYR A 17 7.23 -0.46 -17.79
N GLU A 18 7.03 -1.31 -18.78
CA GLU A 18 7.93 -1.39 -19.92
C GLU A 18 7.78 -0.15 -20.80
N ILE A 19 8.90 0.34 -21.34
CA ILE A 19 8.90 1.40 -22.35
C ILE A 19 8.71 0.72 -23.71
N LEU A 20 7.58 1.00 -24.37
CA LEU A 20 7.29 0.51 -25.71
C LEU A 20 8.03 1.34 -26.76
N ASP A 21 7.87 2.66 -26.69
CA ASP A 21 8.42 3.58 -27.68
C ASP A 21 9.04 4.80 -26.99
N ARG A 22 10.09 5.34 -27.61
CA ARG A 22 10.56 6.71 -27.30
C ARG A 22 9.95 7.67 -28.32
N ILE A 23 9.03 8.51 -27.85
CA ILE A 23 8.34 9.51 -28.68
C ILE A 23 9.05 10.85 -28.50
N ARG A 24 9.75 11.30 -29.55
CA ARG A 24 10.61 12.50 -29.52
C ARG A 24 11.73 12.38 -28.47
N SER A 25 12.45 13.46 -28.22
CA SER A 25 13.59 13.47 -27.30
C SER A 25 13.20 13.26 -25.84
N VAL A 26 11.98 13.66 -25.45
CA VAL A 26 11.59 13.83 -24.04
C VAL A 26 10.38 13.03 -23.60
N ALA A 27 9.70 12.29 -24.47
CA ALA A 27 8.53 11.49 -24.10
C ALA A 27 8.72 10.00 -24.41
N TYR A 28 8.05 9.17 -23.63
CA TYR A 28 8.10 7.72 -23.72
C TYR A 28 6.69 7.16 -23.63
N ARG A 29 6.38 6.15 -24.43
CA ARG A 29 5.15 5.38 -24.34
C ARG A 29 5.39 4.18 -23.44
N LEU A 30 4.53 3.99 -22.45
CA LEU A 30 4.58 2.87 -21.51
C LEU A 30 3.55 1.79 -21.86
N ALA A 31 3.90 0.54 -21.57
CA ALA A 31 2.99 -0.60 -21.59
C ALA A 31 2.11 -0.57 -20.33
N LEU A 32 1.02 0.20 -20.37
CA LEU A 32 0.08 0.27 -19.26
C LEU A 32 -0.87 -0.94 -19.27
N PRO A 33 -1.21 -1.50 -18.09
CA PRO A 33 -2.21 -2.57 -17.98
C PRO A 33 -3.61 -2.05 -18.36
N PRO A 34 -4.54 -2.92 -18.79
CA PRO A 34 -5.89 -2.52 -19.21
C PRO A 34 -6.68 -1.70 -18.17
N ARG A 35 -6.41 -1.93 -16.88
CA ARG A 35 -7.00 -1.17 -15.77
C ARG A 35 -6.64 0.32 -15.78
N LEU A 36 -5.53 0.67 -16.43
CA LEU A 36 -5.07 2.04 -16.64
C LEU A 36 -5.33 2.55 -18.06
N SER A 37 -6.26 1.92 -18.80
CA SER A 37 -6.60 2.34 -20.18
C SER A 37 -7.10 3.77 -20.30
N THR A 38 -7.64 4.35 -19.22
CA THR A 38 -8.06 5.76 -19.14
C THR A 38 -6.87 6.73 -19.04
N VAL A 39 -5.70 6.25 -18.63
CA VAL A 39 -4.48 7.05 -18.48
C VAL A 39 -3.75 7.11 -19.82
N HIS A 40 -3.35 8.31 -20.24
CA HIS A 40 -2.59 8.48 -21.46
C HIS A 40 -1.23 7.76 -21.35
N PRO A 41 -0.88 6.81 -22.26
CA PRO A 41 0.32 6.00 -22.11
C PRO A 41 1.63 6.75 -22.39
N ILE A 42 1.58 8.03 -22.78
CA ILE A 42 2.75 8.84 -23.12
C ILE A 42 3.13 9.74 -21.95
N PHE A 43 4.34 9.56 -21.43
CA PHE A 43 4.87 10.27 -20.26
C PHE A 43 6.17 10.99 -20.59
N HIS A 44 6.39 12.14 -19.95
CA HIS A 44 7.63 12.91 -20.08
C HIS A 44 8.75 12.27 -19.23
N GLY A 45 9.96 12.16 -19.76
CA GLY A 45 11.10 11.45 -19.13
C GLY A 45 11.39 11.81 -17.66
N PRO A 46 11.40 13.09 -17.25
CA PRO A 46 11.54 13.52 -15.86
C PRO A 46 10.48 13.01 -14.89
N MET A 47 9.33 12.54 -15.39
CA MET A 47 8.30 11.89 -14.58
C MET A 47 8.60 10.41 -14.34
N LEU A 48 9.46 9.81 -15.16
CA LEU A 48 9.88 8.42 -15.06
C LEU A 48 11.11 8.31 -14.17
N ARG A 49 11.19 7.24 -13.39
CA ARG A 49 12.42 6.82 -12.71
C ARG A 49 12.84 5.48 -13.28
N ARG A 50 14.15 5.31 -13.47
CA ARG A 50 14.72 4.00 -13.77
C ARG A 50 14.40 3.07 -12.61
N TYR A 51 13.66 2.01 -12.88
CA TYR A 51 13.42 0.94 -11.93
C TYR A 51 14.70 0.12 -11.77
N ILE A 52 15.08 -0.19 -10.54
CA ILE A 52 16.16 -1.11 -10.20
C ILE A 52 15.48 -2.33 -9.63
N HIS A 53 15.70 -3.50 -10.24
CA HIS A 53 15.01 -4.72 -9.87
C HIS A 53 15.33 -5.08 -8.41
N ASP A 54 14.29 -5.23 -7.61
CA ASP A 54 14.35 -5.62 -6.21
C ASP A 54 13.06 -6.39 -5.91
N ASP A 55 13.20 -7.63 -5.46
CA ASP A 55 12.08 -8.54 -5.21
C ASP A 55 11.13 -8.04 -4.11
N SER A 56 11.59 -7.12 -3.26
CA SER A 56 10.75 -6.47 -2.24
C SER A 56 9.80 -5.39 -2.80
N HIS A 57 10.05 -4.89 -4.01
CA HIS A 57 9.31 -3.77 -4.62
C HIS A 57 8.26 -4.20 -5.66
N LYS A 58 7.90 -5.50 -5.69
CA LYS A 58 6.85 -6.02 -6.58
C LYS A 58 5.49 -5.61 -6.07
N VAL A 59 5.07 -4.39 -6.43
CA VAL A 59 3.65 -4.07 -6.47
C VAL A 59 3.14 -4.68 -7.78
N HIS A 60 2.38 -5.78 -7.72
CA HIS A 60 1.81 -6.30 -8.96
C HIS A 60 0.88 -5.24 -9.54
N PRO A 61 0.89 -5.02 -10.87
CA PRO A 61 -0.07 -4.13 -11.52
C PRO A 61 -1.53 -4.52 -11.22
N GLU A 62 -1.75 -5.78 -10.83
CA GLU A 62 -3.04 -6.32 -10.38
C GLU A 62 -3.42 -5.92 -8.94
N ASP A 63 -2.49 -5.46 -8.11
CA ASP A 63 -2.74 -5.11 -6.70
C ASP A 63 -3.06 -3.62 -6.49
N VAL A 64 -2.99 -2.83 -7.57
CA VAL A 64 -3.23 -1.38 -7.53
C VAL A 64 -4.65 -1.11 -8.02
N GLU A 65 -5.62 -1.07 -7.10
CA GLU A 65 -6.94 -0.50 -7.37
C GLU A 65 -6.81 1.02 -7.46
N LEU A 66 -6.75 1.54 -8.69
CA LEU A 66 -6.92 2.96 -8.96
C LEU A 66 -8.37 3.21 -9.36
N ASP A 67 -9.06 4.05 -8.58
CA ASP A 67 -10.33 4.65 -8.98
C ASP A 67 -10.14 5.49 -10.26
N GLU A 68 -11.24 5.81 -10.97
CA GLU A 68 -11.28 6.65 -12.18
C GLU A 68 -10.57 8.00 -12.00
N ASN A 69 -10.42 8.45 -10.74
CA ASN A 69 -9.65 9.63 -10.33
C ASN A 69 -8.13 9.39 -10.14
N ILE A 70 -7.60 8.23 -10.52
CA ILE A 70 -6.20 7.82 -10.33
C ILE A 70 -5.83 7.79 -8.84
N THR A 71 -6.77 7.40 -7.98
CA THR A 71 -6.56 7.29 -6.53
C THR A 71 -6.39 5.84 -6.12
N TYR A 72 -5.23 5.51 -5.56
CA TYR A 72 -4.92 4.23 -4.93
C TYR A 72 -5.68 4.09 -3.63
N GLU A 73 -6.55 3.09 -3.53
CA GLU A 73 -7.12 2.66 -2.26
C GLU A 73 -6.14 1.68 -1.61
N GLU A 74 -5.47 2.14 -0.57
CA GLU A 74 -4.58 1.32 0.26
C GLU A 74 -5.46 0.27 0.95
N GLY A 75 -5.52 -0.94 0.38
CA GLY A 75 -6.21 -2.07 1.00
C GLY A 75 -5.67 -2.29 2.41
N LEU A 76 -6.55 -2.33 3.40
CA LEU A 76 -6.19 -2.51 4.80
C LEU A 76 -6.48 -3.94 5.20
N ILE A 77 -5.47 -4.63 5.75
CA ILE A 77 -5.61 -6.04 6.12
C ILE A 77 -6.12 -6.16 7.56
N VAL A 78 -5.32 -5.77 8.56
CA VAL A 78 -5.60 -6.10 9.98
C VAL A 78 -4.92 -5.11 10.95
N ILE A 79 -5.55 -4.90 12.11
CA ILE A 79 -4.92 -4.28 13.29
C ILE A 79 -4.10 -5.36 14.01
N LEU A 80 -2.78 -5.20 14.04
CA LEU A 80 -1.85 -6.16 14.65
C LEU A 80 -1.75 -6.01 16.16
N ASP A 81 -1.84 -4.78 16.67
CA ASP A 81 -1.63 -4.48 18.08
C ASP A 81 -2.33 -3.17 18.49
N ARG A 82 -2.58 -3.00 19.79
CA ARG A 82 -3.13 -1.76 20.37
C ARG A 82 -2.30 -1.36 21.59
N GLN A 83 -1.95 -0.09 21.68
CA GLN A 83 -1.25 0.44 22.85
C GLN A 83 -1.75 1.82 23.22
N VAL A 84 -1.64 2.14 24.51
CA VAL A 84 -1.89 3.49 25.03
C VAL A 84 -0.55 4.18 25.22
N ARG A 85 -0.28 5.20 24.41
CA ARG A 85 0.93 6.03 24.56
C ARG A 85 0.66 7.13 25.57
N GLN A 86 1.44 7.13 26.64
CA GLN A 86 1.38 8.19 27.65
C GLN A 86 2.32 9.31 27.23
N LEU A 87 1.75 10.42 26.76
CA LEU A 87 2.47 11.66 26.53
C LEU A 87 2.53 12.47 27.83
N ARG A 88 3.35 13.53 27.82
CA ARG A 88 3.62 14.39 28.98
C ARG A 88 2.36 14.95 29.67
N SER A 89 1.25 15.09 28.94
CA SER A 89 -0.01 15.65 29.44
C SER A 89 -1.26 14.82 29.11
N LYS A 90 -1.16 13.79 28.26
CA LYS A 90 -2.34 13.06 27.75
C LYS A 90 -2.00 11.60 27.45
N LYS A 91 -3.00 10.74 27.55
CA LYS A 91 -2.96 9.37 27.03
C LYS A 91 -3.55 9.37 25.62
N VAL A 92 -2.89 8.68 24.69
CA VAL A 92 -3.30 8.59 23.27
C VAL A 92 -3.32 7.12 22.87
N ASP A 93 -4.49 6.65 22.45
CA ASP A 93 -4.66 5.29 21.94
C ASP A 93 -4.12 5.19 20.52
N SER A 94 -3.27 4.20 20.28
CA SER A 94 -2.62 3.96 19.00
C SER A 94 -2.78 2.50 18.62
N VAL A 95 -3.05 2.25 17.34
CA VAL A 95 -3.16 0.90 16.77
C VAL A 95 -2.03 0.66 15.79
N LYS A 96 -1.48 -0.55 15.79
CA LYS A 96 -0.49 -0.99 14.80
C LYS A 96 -1.22 -1.59 13.62
N VAL A 97 -0.99 -1.05 12.43
CA VAL A 97 -1.78 -1.34 11.23
C VAL A 97 -0.89 -1.98 10.18
N LEU A 98 -1.33 -3.14 9.67
CA LEU A 98 -0.72 -3.78 8.51
C LEU A 98 -1.47 -3.39 7.23
N TRP A 99 -0.72 -2.93 6.24
CA TRP A 99 -1.22 -2.49 4.94
C TRP A 99 -1.05 -3.62 3.92
N HIS A 100 -1.96 -3.75 2.95
CA HIS A 100 -2.07 -4.94 2.09
C HIS A 100 -0.82 -5.29 1.28
N ASN A 101 -0.06 -4.26 0.89
CA ASN A 101 1.12 -4.40 0.04
C ASN A 101 2.43 -4.16 0.79
N TYR A 102 2.41 -4.25 2.12
CA TYR A 102 3.58 -3.99 2.96
C TYR A 102 3.85 -5.18 3.90
N PRO A 103 5.13 -5.55 4.09
CA PRO A 103 5.48 -6.62 4.99
C PRO A 103 5.20 -6.21 6.45
N THR A 104 5.15 -7.19 7.37
CA THR A 104 4.73 -6.93 8.77
C THR A 104 5.69 -5.99 9.50
N GLU A 105 6.95 -5.96 9.08
CA GLU A 105 7.99 -5.06 9.56
C GLU A 105 7.70 -3.59 9.24
N GLU A 106 6.94 -3.32 8.17
CA GLU A 106 6.59 -1.98 7.71
C GLU A 106 5.24 -1.48 8.27
N ALA A 107 4.61 -2.24 9.18
CA ALA A 107 3.39 -1.84 9.84
C ALA A 107 3.56 -0.54 10.66
N THR A 108 2.63 0.39 10.49
CA THR A 108 2.71 1.72 11.11
C THR A 108 1.82 1.84 12.34
N TRP A 109 2.17 2.77 13.24
CA TRP A 109 1.33 3.13 14.38
C TRP A 109 0.48 4.35 14.04
N GLU A 110 -0.84 4.15 14.02
CA GLU A 110 -1.82 5.19 13.69
C GLU A 110 -2.74 5.48 14.88
N SER A 111 -3.35 6.67 14.87
CA SER A 111 -4.33 7.10 15.87
C SER A 111 -5.57 6.22 15.82
N GLU A 112 -5.96 5.62 16.95
CA GLU A 112 -7.14 4.74 17.01
C GLU A 112 -8.41 5.46 16.57
N VAL A 113 -8.58 6.73 16.96
CA VAL A 113 -9.75 7.55 16.63
C VAL A 113 -9.84 7.78 15.12
N ASP A 114 -8.71 8.06 14.47
CA ASP A 114 -8.70 8.29 13.03
C ASP A 114 -8.93 7.00 12.24
N MET A 115 -8.38 5.87 12.72
CA MET A 115 -8.60 4.56 12.12
C MET A 115 -10.04 4.09 12.27
N ARG A 116 -10.67 4.30 13.43
CA ARG A 116 -12.11 3.99 13.64
C ARG A 116 -13.02 4.82 12.73
N ARG A 117 -12.67 6.09 12.48
CA ARG A 117 -13.46 6.97 11.60
C ARG A 117 -13.35 6.56 10.12
N LYS A 118 -12.15 6.17 9.67
CA LYS A 118 -11.91 5.82 8.26
C LYS A 118 -12.23 4.36 7.92
N TYR A 119 -12.00 3.46 8.87
CA TYR A 119 -12.08 2.01 8.67
C TYR A 119 -12.78 1.34 9.87
N PRO A 120 -14.06 1.67 10.13
CA PRO A 120 -14.81 1.14 11.27
C PRO A 120 -14.87 -0.39 11.28
N GLN A 121 -14.91 -1.02 10.11
CA GLN A 121 -14.98 -2.48 9.93
C GLN A 121 -13.80 -3.23 10.59
N LEU A 122 -12.62 -2.61 10.70
CA LEU A 122 -11.44 -3.22 11.33
C LEU A 122 -11.61 -3.41 12.85
N PHE A 123 -12.56 -2.69 13.45
CA PHE A 123 -12.81 -2.73 14.89
C PHE A 123 -13.99 -3.64 15.24
N GLU A 124 -14.89 -3.89 14.30
CA GLU A 124 -16.06 -4.77 14.48
C GLU A 124 -15.68 -6.26 14.49
N MET A 125 -14.64 -6.65 13.73
CA MET A 125 -14.14 -8.03 13.69
C MET A 125 -13.54 -8.55 15.01
N SER A 126 -13.33 -7.67 15.99
CA SER A 126 -12.75 -8.03 17.31
C SER A 126 -13.78 -8.48 18.36
N GLY A 127 -15.06 -8.60 17.99
CA GLY A 127 -16.16 -8.92 18.92
C GLY A 127 -16.48 -10.41 19.12
N SER A 128 -15.84 -11.35 18.41
CA SER A 128 -16.06 -12.79 18.64
C SER A 128 -14.82 -13.44 19.24
N CYS A 129 -14.92 -13.81 20.51
CA CYS A 129 -14.05 -14.81 21.11
C CYS A 129 -14.23 -16.13 20.36
N VAL A 130 -13.39 -16.40 19.37
CA VAL A 130 -13.01 -17.77 19.01
C VAL A 130 -11.52 -17.73 18.77
N GLY A 131 -10.77 -18.47 19.59
CA GLY A 131 -9.34 -18.61 19.44
C GLY A 131 -9.01 -19.06 18.02
N ILE A 132 -8.45 -18.17 17.22
CA ILE A 132 -7.77 -18.56 16.00
C ILE A 132 -6.43 -19.09 16.46
N SER A 133 -6.37 -20.42 16.64
CA SER A 133 -5.12 -21.16 16.54
C SER A 133 -4.52 -20.80 15.19
N VAL A 134 -3.56 -19.88 15.19
CA VAL A 134 -2.63 -19.73 14.08
C VAL A 134 -1.83 -21.03 14.11
N ARG A 135 -2.27 -22.01 13.33
CA ARG A 135 -1.38 -23.11 12.96
C ARG A 135 -0.23 -22.46 12.22
N LEU A 136 0.88 -22.26 12.93
CA LEU A 136 2.19 -22.23 12.28
C LEU A 136 2.26 -23.51 11.47
N ALA A 137 2.19 -23.39 10.14
CA ALA A 137 2.82 -24.39 9.31
C ALA A 137 4.33 -24.20 9.54
N GLU A 138 4.84 -24.92 10.52
CA GLU A 138 6.24 -25.28 10.57
C GLU A 138 6.60 -25.86 9.20
N SER A 139 7.58 -25.27 8.54
CA SER A 139 8.42 -25.99 7.59
C SER A 139 9.84 -25.74 8.06
N VAL A 140 10.27 -26.59 8.98
CA VAL A 140 11.68 -26.70 9.38
C VAL A 140 12.38 -27.58 8.34
N VAL A 141 13.35 -26.95 7.66
CA VAL A 141 14.61 -27.41 7.03
C VAL A 141 14.91 -28.92 6.94
N LEU A 142 15.44 -29.36 5.79
CA LEU A 142 16.50 -30.38 5.70
C LEU A 142 17.50 -30.00 4.58
N ASP A 143 18.78 -29.84 5.01
CA ASP A 143 20.07 -29.57 4.33
C ASP A 143 20.16 -28.55 3.18
#